data_AF-A0AAV8THZ6-F1
#
_entry.id   AF-A0AAV8THZ6-F1
#
_cell.length_a   1.000
_cell.length_b   1.000
_cell.length_c   1.000
_cell.angle_alpha   90.00
_cell.angle_beta   90.00
_cell.angle_gamma   90.00
#
_symmetry.space_group_name_H-M   'P 1'
#
loop_
_entity.id
_entity.type
_entity.pdbx_description
1 polymer ?
#
loop_
_entity_poly.entity_id
_entity_poly.type
_entity_poly.pdbx_seq_one_letter_code
_entity_poly.pdbx_strand_id
1 'polypeptide(L)'
;MWLDNVVIPILLLPILYVVTKGTELTPGGSDYNFTAERLSSPWLEKVMNHPKPRPSGCWKTPWICRKGESPPARLRCCRNQCVDVSSDPNNCGFCGIRCPFAWQCCHGFCVDTNINHFNCGRCGNRCPRGVRCLYGMCGYGGQPTSPDWPRPPFPFPPKPPKPWPPHHHPHPPKGGDEQPSSSLNGSF
;
A
#
# COMPACT_ATOMS: atom_id res chain seq x y z
N MET A 1 -65.49 49.91 43.75
CA MET A 1 -64.68 48.68 43.93
C MET A 1 -65.39 47.43 43.37
N TRP A 2 -66.01 47.50 42.18
CA TRP A 2 -66.69 46.36 41.52
C TRP A 2 -66.34 46.23 40.02
N LEU A 3 -65.44 47.07 39.50
CA LEU A 3 -64.98 47.02 38.10
C LEU A 3 -63.68 46.22 37.94
N ASP A 4 -62.93 45.98 39.02
CA ASP A 4 -61.64 45.28 38.95
C ASP A 4 -61.79 43.74 38.87
N ASN A 5 -62.90 43.17 39.36
CA ASN A 5 -63.08 41.71 39.41
C ASN A 5 -63.50 41.06 38.08
N VAL A 6 -63.93 41.84 37.08
CA VAL A 6 -64.37 41.32 35.78
C VAL A 6 -63.31 41.56 34.70
N VAL A 7 -62.51 42.61 34.83
CA VAL A 7 -61.45 42.97 33.86
C VAL A 7 -60.27 41.99 33.94
N ILE A 8 -59.92 41.55 35.16
CA ILE A 8 -58.81 40.61 35.39
C ILE A 8 -59.02 39.26 34.66
N PRO A 9 -60.17 38.55 34.78
CA PRO A 9 -60.36 37.29 34.06
C PRO A 9 -60.45 37.48 32.54
N ILE A 10 -60.97 38.61 32.05
CA ILE A 10 -61.04 38.91 30.61
C ILE A 10 -59.65 39.13 30.01
N LEU A 11 -58.72 39.71 30.75
CA LEU A 11 -57.33 39.89 30.30
C LEU A 11 -56.49 38.61 30.45
N LEU A 12 -56.81 37.75 31.44
CA LEU A 12 -56.09 36.50 31.65
C LEU A 12 -56.50 35.38 30.69
N LEU A 13 -57.76 35.34 30.22
CA LEU A 13 -58.24 34.37 29.24
C LEU A 13 -57.44 34.35 27.91
N PRO A 14 -57.17 35.48 27.23
CA PRO A 14 -56.35 35.49 26.02
C PRO A 14 -54.88 35.16 26.31
N ILE A 15 -54.33 35.53 27.48
CA ILE A 15 -52.97 35.17 27.88
C ILE A 15 -52.87 33.65 28.10
N LEU A 16 -53.83 33.03 28.78
CA LEU A 16 -53.89 31.58 28.98
C LEU A 16 -54.09 30.83 27.65
N TYR A 17 -54.89 31.39 26.74
CA TYR A 17 -55.06 30.86 25.38
C TYR A 17 -53.75 30.89 24.58
N VAL A 18 -52.98 31.98 24.66
CA VAL A 18 -51.66 32.11 24.01
C VAL A 18 -50.65 31.15 24.64
N VAL A 19 -50.65 30.95 25.96
CA VAL A 19 -49.73 30.01 26.64
C VAL A 19 -50.07 28.55 26.30
N THR A 20 -51.35 28.19 26.17
CA THR A 20 -51.77 26.82 25.77
C THR A 20 -51.53 26.52 24.29
N LYS A 21 -51.48 27.55 23.44
CA LYS A 21 -51.16 27.43 22.00
C LYS A 21 -49.67 27.63 21.70
N GLY A 22 -48.88 28.10 22.67
CA GLY A 22 -47.53 28.64 22.47
C GLY A 22 -46.35 27.66 22.64
N THR A 23 -46.58 26.35 22.68
CA THR A 23 -45.48 25.37 22.73
C THR A 23 -45.73 24.15 21.84
N GLU A 24 -45.70 24.36 20.53
CA GLU A 24 -45.14 23.33 19.63
C GLU A 24 -43.70 23.76 19.28
N LEU A 25 -42.78 23.48 20.19
CA LEU A 25 -41.36 23.41 19.86
C LEU A 25 -41.13 22.12 19.08
N THR A 26 -41.34 22.18 17.77
CA THR A 26 -40.76 21.22 16.84
C THR A 26 -39.24 21.41 16.81
N PRO A 27 -38.44 20.34 16.90
CA PRO A 27 -37.01 20.43 16.67
C PRO A 27 -36.76 20.28 15.16
N GLY A 28 -36.34 21.35 14.48
CA GLY A 28 -35.65 21.20 13.20
C GLY A 28 -35.88 22.29 12.16
N GLY A 29 -34.90 23.17 12.03
CA GLY A 29 -34.26 23.49 10.75
C GLY A 29 -35.11 24.08 9.61
N SER A 30 -35.11 25.41 9.53
CA SER A 30 -35.24 26.26 8.33
C SER A 30 -36.22 25.84 7.22
N ASP A 31 -37.43 26.39 7.26
CA ASP A 31 -38.31 26.47 6.10
C ASP A 31 -37.97 27.72 5.27
N TYR A 32 -37.23 27.54 4.18
CA TYR A 32 -37.33 28.42 3.02
C TYR A 32 -38.46 27.87 2.13
N ASN A 33 -39.48 28.69 1.89
CA ASN A 33 -40.62 28.33 1.04
C ASN A 33 -40.16 27.99 -0.38
N PHE A 34 -40.21 26.71 -0.74
CA PHE A 34 -40.29 26.27 -2.13
C PHE A 34 -41.56 25.44 -2.26
N THR A 35 -42.50 25.94 -3.06
CA THR A 35 -43.70 25.24 -3.52
C THR A 35 -43.34 23.78 -3.87
N ALA A 36 -43.91 22.83 -3.12
CA ALA A 36 -43.77 21.41 -3.36
C ALA A 36 -44.60 20.99 -4.59
N GLU A 37 -44.17 21.45 -5.77
CA GLU A 37 -44.51 20.82 -7.03
C GLU A 37 -43.82 19.45 -7.05
N ARG A 38 -44.60 18.39 -7.26
CA ARG A 38 -44.15 16.99 -7.40
C ARG A 38 -43.02 16.88 -8.44
N LEU A 39 -41.77 16.91 -7.98
CA LEU A 39 -40.59 16.60 -8.80
C LEU A 39 -39.88 15.32 -8.35
N SER A 40 -40.55 14.46 -7.57
CA SER A 40 -40.05 13.12 -7.31
C SER A 40 -40.44 12.22 -8.48
N SER A 41 -39.47 11.92 -9.35
CA SER A 41 -39.68 10.92 -10.40
C SER A 41 -40.16 9.60 -9.79
N PRO A 42 -41.02 8.81 -10.46
CA PRO A 42 -41.46 7.50 -9.96
C PRO A 42 -40.29 6.55 -9.65
N TRP A 43 -39.15 6.79 -10.28
CA TRP A 43 -37.90 6.11 -9.98
C TRP A 43 -37.33 6.51 -8.62
N LEU A 44 -37.29 7.82 -8.30
CA LEU A 44 -36.80 8.34 -7.02
C LEU A 44 -37.60 7.79 -5.84
N GLU A 45 -38.92 7.67 -6.00
CA GLU A 45 -39.80 7.10 -4.99
C GLU A 45 -39.51 5.60 -4.78
N LYS A 46 -39.22 4.86 -5.86
CA LYS A 46 -38.86 3.43 -5.81
C LYS A 46 -37.52 3.16 -5.14
N VAL A 47 -36.51 4.04 -5.28
CA VAL A 47 -35.23 3.89 -4.58
C VAL A 47 -35.29 4.33 -3.11
N MET A 48 -36.16 5.27 -2.74
CA MET A 48 -36.36 5.68 -1.35
C MET A 48 -37.26 4.72 -0.56
N ASN A 49 -38.22 4.07 -1.23
CA ASN A 49 -39.15 3.11 -0.63
C ASN A 49 -38.65 1.66 -0.64
N HIS A 50 -37.33 1.43 -0.79
CA HIS A 50 -36.78 0.10 -0.59
C HIS A 50 -36.97 -0.33 0.89
N PRO A 51 -37.58 -1.50 1.16
CA PRO A 51 -37.88 -1.97 2.52
C PRO A 51 -36.64 -2.30 3.37
N LYS A 52 -35.44 -2.14 2.80
CA LYS A 52 -34.17 -2.15 3.51
C LYS A 52 -33.49 -0.81 3.26
N PRO A 53 -33.49 0.12 4.23
CA PRO A 53 -32.62 1.28 4.16
C PRO A 53 -31.21 0.77 3.88
N ARG A 54 -30.48 1.39 2.94
CA ARG A 54 -29.04 1.11 2.82
C ARG A 54 -28.48 1.26 4.23
N PRO A 55 -27.79 0.25 4.78
CA PRO A 55 -27.27 0.35 6.13
C PRO A 55 -26.48 1.64 6.21
N SER A 56 -26.75 2.44 7.25
CA SER A 56 -25.92 3.60 7.54
C SER A 56 -24.49 3.09 7.54
N GLY A 57 -23.67 3.65 6.65
CA GLY A 57 -22.29 3.22 6.52
C GLY A 57 -21.53 3.40 7.84
N CYS A 58 -20.23 3.18 7.82
CA CYS A 58 -19.45 3.13 9.07
C CYS A 58 -19.26 4.49 9.78
N TRP A 59 -19.80 5.61 9.26
CA TRP A 59 -19.57 6.96 9.82
C TRP A 59 -19.94 7.09 11.29
N LYS A 60 -21.14 6.61 11.67
CA LYS A 60 -21.62 6.67 13.06
C LYS A 60 -21.13 5.50 13.91
N THR A 61 -20.69 4.42 13.27
CA THR A 61 -20.26 3.18 13.93
C THR A 61 -18.94 2.67 13.35
N PRO A 62 -17.80 3.39 13.49
CA PRO A 62 -16.55 3.01 12.82
C PRO A 62 -16.01 1.63 13.21
N TRP A 63 -16.35 1.14 14.41
CA TRP A 63 -15.98 -0.18 14.90
C TRP A 63 -16.64 -1.32 14.13
N ILE A 64 -17.74 -1.07 13.39
CA ILE A 64 -18.42 -2.10 12.59
C ILE A 64 -17.48 -2.72 11.54
N CYS A 65 -16.53 -1.94 11.04
CA CYS A 65 -15.53 -2.41 10.10
C CYS A 65 -14.56 -3.42 10.72
N ARG A 66 -14.42 -3.46 12.04
CA ARG A 66 -13.46 -4.32 12.75
C ARG A 66 -14.13 -5.51 13.46
N LYS A 67 -15.44 -5.66 13.32
CA LYS A 67 -16.21 -6.67 14.07
C LYS A 67 -15.87 -8.07 13.52
N GLY A 68 -14.98 -8.78 14.21
CA GLY A 68 -14.62 -10.17 13.92
C GLY A 68 -13.15 -10.43 13.59
N GLU A 69 -12.25 -9.42 13.69
CA GLU A 69 -10.86 -9.56 13.25
C GLU A 69 -9.86 -9.36 14.39
N SER A 70 -9.13 -10.44 14.71
CA SER A 70 -7.90 -10.47 15.50
C SER A 70 -6.84 -11.22 14.70
N PRO A 71 -5.57 -10.76 14.55
CA PRO A 71 -5.01 -9.39 14.51
C PRO A 71 -4.31 -9.06 13.15
N PRO A 72 -3.97 -7.78 12.80
CA PRO A 72 -4.51 -6.49 13.24
C PRO A 72 -5.68 -6.04 12.35
N ALA A 73 -6.40 -4.98 12.78
CA ALA A 73 -7.55 -4.39 12.10
C ALA A 73 -7.22 -3.90 10.67
N ARG A 74 -7.37 -4.80 9.69
CA ARG A 74 -7.21 -4.51 8.25
C ARG A 74 -8.25 -3.51 7.75
N LEU A 75 -9.46 -3.53 8.31
CA LEU A 75 -10.56 -2.70 7.86
C LEU A 75 -10.71 -1.42 8.71
N ARG A 76 -10.80 -0.26 8.04
CA ARG A 76 -11.07 1.05 8.65
C ARG A 76 -12.22 1.75 7.96
N CYS A 77 -12.92 2.60 8.70
CA CYS A 77 -13.93 3.46 8.12
C CYS A 77 -13.26 4.63 7.38
N CYS A 78 -13.28 4.60 6.05
CA CYS A 78 -12.83 5.68 5.19
C CYS A 78 -14.03 6.18 4.39
N ARG A 79 -14.38 7.47 4.53
CA ARG A 79 -15.49 8.12 3.80
C ARG A 79 -16.81 7.32 3.85
N ASN A 80 -17.22 6.90 5.05
CA ASN A 80 -18.43 6.12 5.31
C ASN A 80 -18.44 4.69 4.72
N GLN A 81 -17.29 4.17 4.29
CA GLN A 81 -17.12 2.81 3.80
C GLN A 81 -16.00 2.08 4.56
N CYS A 82 -16.16 0.77 4.77
CA CYS A 82 -15.09 -0.05 5.32
C CYS A 82 -14.08 -0.37 4.22
N VAL A 83 -12.86 0.12 4.37
CA VAL A 83 -11.76 -0.04 3.42
C VAL A 83 -10.66 -0.86 4.07
N ASP A 84 -10.09 -1.79 3.30
CA ASP A 84 -8.94 -2.59 3.73
C ASP A 84 -7.66 -1.78 3.58
N VAL A 85 -7.20 -1.19 4.68
CA VAL A 85 -5.98 -0.38 4.69
C VAL A 85 -4.71 -1.22 4.64
N SER A 86 -4.81 -2.55 4.69
CA SER A 86 -3.65 -3.42 4.59
C SER A 86 -3.23 -3.73 3.15
N SER A 87 -4.13 -3.52 2.19
CA SER A 87 -3.93 -3.88 0.78
C SER A 87 -4.35 -2.78 -0.22
N ASP A 88 -5.16 -1.79 0.19
CA ASP A 88 -5.57 -0.70 -0.70
C ASP A 88 -4.43 0.31 -0.92
N PRO A 89 -3.91 0.46 -2.17
CA PRO A 89 -2.84 1.41 -2.49
C PRO A 89 -3.26 2.88 -2.32
N ASN A 90 -4.55 3.19 -2.22
CA ASN A 90 -5.06 4.54 -1.99
C ASN A 90 -5.34 4.86 -0.51
N ASN A 91 -5.28 3.85 0.36
CA ASN A 91 -5.58 3.97 1.78
C ASN A 91 -4.61 3.12 2.62
N CYS A 92 -3.33 3.08 2.24
CA CYS A 92 -2.37 2.15 2.80
C CYS A 92 -1.95 2.53 4.22
N GLY A 93 -2.24 1.67 5.19
CA GLY A 93 -2.04 1.88 6.63
C GLY A 93 -3.09 2.79 7.27
N PHE A 94 -3.54 3.82 6.55
CA PHE A 94 -4.57 4.77 6.98
C PHE A 94 -5.35 5.35 5.79
N CYS A 95 -6.57 5.83 6.04
CA CYS A 95 -7.39 6.47 5.02
C CYS A 95 -6.66 7.66 4.35
N GLY A 96 -6.66 7.69 3.02
CA GLY A 96 -6.08 8.77 2.21
C GLY A 96 -4.57 8.69 2.00
N ILE A 97 -3.86 7.75 2.65
CA ILE A 97 -2.45 7.51 2.37
C ILE A 97 -2.34 6.74 1.06
N ARG A 98 -1.79 7.38 0.03
CA ARG A 98 -1.55 6.75 -1.26
C ARG A 98 -0.12 6.29 -1.39
N CYS A 99 0.06 5.08 -1.91
CA CYS A 99 1.38 4.60 -2.27
C CYS A 99 1.95 5.36 -3.47
N PRO A 100 3.29 5.49 -3.55
CA PRO A 100 3.96 6.03 -4.74
C PRO A 100 3.57 5.25 -6.00
N PHE A 101 3.80 5.87 -7.15
CA PHE A 101 3.53 5.23 -8.44
C PHE A 101 4.27 3.88 -8.55
N ALA A 102 3.54 2.87 -9.02
CA ALA A 102 3.99 1.47 -9.16
C ALA A 102 4.34 0.72 -7.86
N TRP A 103 4.09 1.30 -6.67
CA TRP A 103 4.24 0.60 -5.39
C TRP A 103 2.93 -0.09 -4.97
N GLN A 104 3.03 -1.20 -4.26
CA GLN A 104 1.87 -1.91 -3.70
C GLN A 104 1.72 -1.64 -2.21
N CYS A 105 0.49 -1.70 -1.70
CA CYS A 105 0.25 -1.71 -0.27
C CYS A 105 0.37 -3.15 0.26
N CYS A 106 1.41 -3.42 1.02
CA CYS A 106 1.68 -4.71 1.65
C CYS A 106 1.59 -4.57 3.16
N HIS A 107 0.58 -5.19 3.76
CA HIS A 107 0.35 -5.19 5.20
C HIS A 107 0.30 -3.78 5.81
N GLY A 108 -0.26 -2.82 5.07
CA GLY A 108 -0.39 -1.43 5.51
C GLY A 108 0.84 -0.56 5.28
N PHE A 109 1.84 -1.07 4.56
CA PHE A 109 3.03 -0.32 4.16
C PHE A 109 3.16 -0.30 2.65
N CYS A 110 3.53 0.85 2.09
CA CYS A 110 3.85 0.94 0.68
C CYS A 110 5.21 0.30 0.41
N VAL A 111 5.24 -0.64 -0.53
CA VAL A 111 6.43 -1.42 -0.87
C VAL A 111 6.64 -1.41 -2.38
N ASP A 112 7.87 -1.13 -2.81
CA ASP A 112 8.28 -1.34 -4.19
C ASP A 112 8.49 -2.84 -4.45
N THR A 113 7.48 -3.48 -5.03
CA THR A 113 7.54 -4.89 -5.36
C THR A 113 8.55 -5.22 -6.47
N ASN A 114 9.13 -4.22 -7.15
CA ASN A 114 10.09 -4.48 -8.22
C ASN A 114 11.49 -4.83 -7.71
N ILE A 115 11.82 -4.40 -6.50
CA ILE A 115 13.17 -4.53 -5.92
C ILE A 115 13.17 -5.12 -4.51
N ASN A 116 12.01 -5.15 -3.84
CA ASN A 116 11.94 -5.67 -2.49
C ASN A 116 12.08 -7.20 -2.45
N HIS A 117 13.16 -7.68 -1.84
CA HIS A 117 13.46 -9.11 -1.72
C HIS A 117 12.36 -9.93 -1.00
N PHE A 118 11.60 -9.30 -0.10
CA PHE A 118 10.53 -9.97 0.68
C PHE A 118 9.14 -9.84 0.07
N ASN A 119 8.98 -9.02 -0.97
CA ASN A 119 7.69 -8.72 -1.61
C ASN A 119 7.85 -8.65 -3.14
N CYS A 120 8.65 -9.53 -3.73
CA CYS A 120 9.02 -9.45 -5.12
C CYS A 120 7.84 -9.76 -6.05
N GLY A 121 7.42 -8.82 -6.88
CA GLY A 121 6.27 -8.91 -7.78
C GLY A 121 4.90 -8.85 -7.09
N ARG A 122 4.80 -9.31 -5.83
CA ARG A 122 3.60 -9.25 -4.99
C ARG A 122 3.96 -9.30 -3.50
N CYS A 123 3.06 -8.81 -2.66
CA CYS A 123 3.20 -8.87 -1.21
C CYS A 123 3.46 -10.29 -0.69
N GLY A 124 4.40 -10.42 0.25
CA GLY A 124 4.78 -11.69 0.89
C GLY A 124 5.61 -12.65 0.02
N ASN A 125 5.88 -12.31 -1.25
CA ASN A 125 6.71 -13.15 -2.11
C ASN A 125 8.21 -12.90 -1.86
N ARG A 126 8.81 -13.74 -1.01
CA ARG A 126 10.23 -13.68 -0.71
C ARG A 126 11.05 -14.46 -1.74
N CYS A 127 12.09 -13.84 -2.29
CA CYS A 127 13.02 -14.56 -3.16
C CYS A 127 13.90 -15.55 -2.38
N PRO A 128 14.39 -16.63 -3.01
CA PRO A 128 15.33 -17.55 -2.39
C PRO A 128 16.59 -16.84 -1.86
N ARG A 129 17.27 -17.46 -0.89
CA ARG A 129 18.50 -16.90 -0.34
C ARG A 129 19.54 -16.69 -1.44
N GLY A 130 20.12 -15.48 -1.48
CA GLY A 130 21.11 -15.10 -2.47
C GLY A 130 20.53 -14.68 -3.83
N VAL A 131 19.21 -14.72 -4.00
CA VAL A 131 18.53 -14.30 -5.23
C VAL A 131 17.97 -12.88 -5.06
N ARG A 132 18.33 -11.98 -5.97
CA ARG A 132 17.81 -10.60 -5.99
C ARG A 132 16.44 -10.55 -6.64
N CYS A 133 15.64 -9.58 -6.19
CA CYS A 133 14.43 -9.16 -6.87
C CYS A 133 14.78 -8.04 -7.85
N LEU A 134 14.45 -8.22 -9.12
CA LEU A 134 14.66 -7.19 -10.14
C LEU A 134 13.46 -7.21 -11.11
N TYR A 135 12.87 -6.04 -11.36
CA TYR A 135 11.63 -5.89 -12.14
C TYR A 135 10.47 -6.79 -11.66
N GLY A 136 10.40 -7.05 -10.36
CA GLY A 136 9.35 -7.86 -9.76
C GLY A 136 9.51 -9.37 -9.97
N MET A 137 10.70 -9.80 -10.40
CA MET A 137 11.02 -11.20 -10.63
C MET A 137 12.27 -11.60 -9.85
N CYS A 138 12.20 -12.74 -9.16
CA CYS A 138 13.36 -13.32 -8.50
C CYS A 138 14.33 -13.89 -9.55
N GLY A 139 15.59 -13.47 -9.52
CA GLY A 139 16.63 -14.02 -10.41
C GLY A 139 16.59 -13.49 -11.84
N TYR A 140 15.83 -12.43 -12.11
CA TYR A 140 15.85 -11.77 -13.41
C TYR A 140 17.26 -11.29 -13.78
N GLY A 141 17.69 -11.58 -15.01
CA GLY A 141 19.05 -11.27 -15.47
C GLY A 141 20.12 -12.29 -15.04
N GLY A 142 19.72 -13.45 -14.50
CA GLY A 142 20.63 -14.59 -14.27
C GLY A 142 21.77 -14.24 -13.33
N GLN A 143 21.47 -13.74 -12.13
CA GLN A 143 22.53 -13.54 -11.13
C GLN A 143 22.92 -14.87 -10.47
N PRO A 144 24.18 -15.32 -10.64
CA PRO A 144 24.67 -16.56 -10.09
C PRO A 144 25.22 -16.30 -8.69
N THR A 145 24.35 -16.12 -7.69
CA THR A 145 24.81 -15.91 -6.30
C THR A 145 24.16 -16.82 -5.27
N SER A 146 23.73 -18.02 -5.68
CA SER A 146 23.49 -19.12 -4.73
C SER A 146 23.70 -20.49 -5.40
N PRO A 147 24.22 -21.51 -4.69
CA PRO A 147 24.89 -22.70 -5.24
C PRO A 147 23.94 -23.75 -5.84
N ASP A 148 22.66 -23.45 -5.97
CA ASP A 148 21.65 -24.33 -6.56
C ASP A 148 21.44 -24.02 -8.04
N TRP A 149 22.53 -23.95 -8.79
CA TRP A 149 22.43 -24.38 -10.18
C TRP A 149 22.03 -25.87 -10.17
N PRO A 150 21.18 -26.37 -11.09
CA PRO A 150 20.86 -27.77 -11.12
C PRO A 150 22.19 -28.52 -11.26
N ARG A 151 22.60 -29.21 -10.19
CA ARG A 151 23.76 -30.07 -10.24
C ARG A 151 23.53 -31.01 -11.44
N PRO A 152 24.44 -31.07 -12.41
CA PRO A 152 24.35 -32.04 -13.49
C PRO A 152 24.03 -33.42 -12.88
N PRO A 153 23.10 -34.20 -13.45
CA PRO A 153 22.84 -35.54 -12.94
C PRO A 153 24.15 -36.32 -12.94
N PHE A 154 24.48 -36.95 -11.81
CA PHE A 154 25.63 -37.84 -11.75
C PHE A 154 25.39 -39.04 -12.69
N PRO A 155 26.42 -39.54 -13.39
CA PRO A 155 27.83 -39.14 -13.31
C PRO A 155 28.17 -37.90 -14.14
N PHE A 156 29.05 -37.06 -13.62
CA PHE A 156 29.59 -35.93 -14.38
C PHE A 156 30.29 -36.43 -15.65
N PRO A 157 30.20 -35.69 -16.77
CA PRO A 157 31.02 -35.98 -17.94
C PRO A 157 32.51 -35.97 -17.55
N PRO A 158 33.33 -36.86 -18.13
CA PRO A 158 34.76 -36.90 -17.85
C PRO A 158 35.38 -35.54 -18.12
N LYS A 159 36.32 -35.12 -17.26
CA LYS A 159 37.06 -33.88 -17.45
C LYS A 159 37.74 -33.94 -18.84
N PRO A 160 37.72 -32.85 -19.62
CA PRO A 160 38.48 -32.79 -20.86
C PRO A 160 39.95 -33.08 -20.56
N PRO A 161 40.68 -33.75 -21.49
CA PRO A 161 42.10 -33.99 -21.32
C PRO A 161 42.83 -32.67 -21.09
N LYS A 162 43.82 -32.69 -20.19
CA LYS A 162 44.66 -31.50 -19.95
C LYS A 162 45.28 -31.07 -21.29
N PRO A 163 45.32 -29.76 -21.59
CA PRO A 163 46.07 -29.26 -22.73
C PRO A 163 47.51 -29.77 -22.67
N TRP A 164 48.10 -30.03 -23.84
CA TRP A 164 49.51 -30.39 -23.93
C TRP A 164 50.36 -29.33 -23.21
N PRO A 165 51.40 -29.73 -22.47
CA PRO A 165 52.34 -28.77 -21.89
C PRO A 165 52.87 -27.86 -23.02
N PRO A 166 53.06 -26.55 -22.76
CA PRO A 166 53.75 -25.69 -23.72
C PRO A 166 55.06 -26.35 -24.12
N HIS A 167 55.33 -26.47 -25.42
CA HIS A 167 56.62 -26.94 -25.89
C HIS A 167 57.70 -26.01 -25.33
N HIS A 168 58.61 -26.55 -24.52
CA HIS A 168 59.78 -25.81 -24.07
C HIS A 168 60.66 -25.55 -25.30
N HIS A 169 60.67 -24.31 -25.78
CA HIS A 169 61.66 -23.89 -26.75
C HIS A 169 63.05 -24.02 -26.12
N PRO A 170 64.05 -24.59 -26.83
CA PRO A 170 65.41 -24.67 -26.32
C PRO A 170 65.92 -23.28 -25.94
N HIS A 171 66.39 -23.12 -24.71
CA HIS A 171 67.08 -21.90 -24.31
C HIS A 171 68.41 -21.81 -25.08
N PRO A 172 68.78 -20.63 -25.61
CA PRO A 172 70.10 -20.44 -26.21
C PRO A 172 71.19 -20.68 -25.16
N PRO A 173 72.35 -21.23 -25.54
CA PRO A 173 73.46 -21.45 -24.61
C PRO A 173 73.88 -20.12 -23.98
N LYS A 174 74.05 -20.13 -22.65
CA LYS A 174 74.59 -18.99 -21.91
C LYS A 174 75.99 -18.69 -22.44
N GLY A 175 76.21 -17.45 -22.90
CA GLY A 175 77.52 -16.96 -23.31
C GLY A 175 78.51 -17.11 -22.16
N GLY A 176 79.67 -17.69 -22.47
CA GLY A 176 80.76 -17.89 -21.54
C GLY A 176 81.41 -16.56 -21.15
N ASP A 177 81.59 -16.41 -19.84
CA ASP A 177 82.64 -15.72 -19.10
C ASP A 177 83.53 -14.74 -19.89
N GLU A 178 83.29 -13.46 -19.61
CA GLU A 178 84.21 -12.35 -19.84
C GLU A 178 85.44 -12.53 -18.93
N GLN A 179 86.61 -12.80 -19.51
CA GLN A 179 87.90 -12.71 -18.81
C GLN A 179 88.57 -11.35 -19.07
N PRO A 180 89.30 -10.82 -18.07
CA PRO A 180 89.58 -9.40 -17.96
C PRO A 180 90.76 -8.91 -18.80
N SER A 181 90.74 -7.59 -19.02
CA SER A 181 91.77 -6.69 -19.51
C SER A 181 93.22 -7.13 -19.27
N SER A 182 94.00 -7.19 -20.35
CA SER A 182 95.43 -6.87 -20.30
C SER A 182 95.81 -5.99 -21.48
N SER A 183 96.04 -4.72 -21.17
CA SER A 183 96.76 -3.77 -22.00
C SER A 183 98.23 -4.17 -22.02
N LEU A 184 98.85 -4.33 -23.19
CA LEU A 184 100.29 -4.10 -23.35
C LEU A 184 100.55 -3.51 -24.75
N ASN A 185 101.15 -2.33 -24.69
CA ASN A 185 101.44 -1.41 -25.79
C ASN A 185 102.53 -1.95 -26.71
N GLY A 186 102.41 -1.61 -28.01
CA GLY A 186 103.55 -1.57 -28.92
C GLY A 186 104.28 -0.24 -28.81
N SER A 187 105.60 -0.26 -28.84
CA SER A 187 106.47 0.84 -29.24
C SER A 187 107.87 0.30 -29.57
N PHE A 188 108.28 0.56 -30.82
CA PHE A 188 109.62 0.55 -31.44
C PHE A 188 110.52 -0.68 -31.35
#